data_AF-A0A920BLZ2-F1
#
_entry.id   AF-A0A920BLZ2-F1
#
_cell.length_a   1.000
_cell.length_b   1.000
_cell.length_c   1.000
_cell.angle_alpha   90.00
_cell.angle_beta   90.00
_cell.angle_gamma   90.00
#
_symmetry.space_group_name_H-M   'P 1'
#
loop_
_entity.id
_entity.type
_entity.pdbx_description
1 polymer ?
#
loop_
_entity_poly.entity_id
_entity_poly.type
_entity_poly.pdbx_seq_one_letter_code
_entity_poly.pdbx_strand_id
1 'polypeptide(L)' 'MMEKASAIFLVSHGLKTVTEMATKCLWLDHGEMMGLGNCDEVVEAYKESFKLEKSTIANEEIWVSESLLNYL' A
#
# COMPACT_ATOMS: atom_id res chain seq x y z
N MET A 1 34.72 0.60 -16.01
CA MET A 1 33.31 0.82 -16.39
C MET A 1 32.53 0.91 -15.09
N MET A 2 32.16 2.12 -14.67
CA MET A 2 31.36 2.30 -13.44
C MET A 2 29.91 2.08 -13.85
N GLU A 3 29.32 0.93 -13.52
CA GLU A 3 27.87 0.80 -13.48
C GLU A 3 27.37 1.78 -12.43
N LYS A 4 26.85 2.93 -12.85
CA LYS A 4 26.17 3.86 -11.95
C LYS A 4 24.92 3.14 -11.45
N ALA A 5 24.94 2.69 -10.19
CA ALA A 5 23.73 2.26 -9.51
C ALA A 5 22.78 3.46 -9.41
N SER A 6 21.81 3.54 -10.32
CA SER A 6 20.74 4.53 -10.28
C SER A 6 19.64 3.99 -9.38
N ALA A 7 19.32 4.71 -8.30
CA ALA A 7 18.13 4.42 -7.51
C ALA A 7 16.91 5.00 -8.21
N ILE A 8 15.85 4.20 -8.34
CA ILE A 8 14.57 4.60 -8.94
C ILE A 8 13.52 4.63 -7.84
N PHE A 9 12.77 5.72 -7.75
CA PHE A 9 11.61 5.84 -6.87
C PHE A 9 10.34 5.62 -7.69
N LEU A 10 9.56 4.61 -7.33
CA LEU A 10 8.27 4.30 -7.92
C LEU A 10 7.17 4.62 -6.90
N VAL A 11 6.20 5.45 -7.28
CA VAL A 11 5.01 5.76 -6.48
C VAL A 11 3.80 5.19 -7.21
N SER A 12 3.05 4.32 -6.54
CA SER A 12 1.85 3.69 -7.10
C SER A 12 0.84 3.39 -6.01
N HIS A 13 -0.45 3.53 -6.35
CA HIS A 13 -1.55 3.00 -5.54
C HIS A 13 -1.79 1.49 -5.79
N GLY A 14 -1.16 0.92 -6.82
CA GLY A 14 -1.28 -0.49 -7.16
C GLY A 14 -0.24 -1.35 -6.43
N LEU A 15 -0.66 -2.05 -5.37
CA LEU A 15 0.23 -2.94 -4.59
C LEU A 15 0.93 -4.00 -5.45
N LYS A 16 0.25 -4.53 -6.47
CA LYS A 16 0.82 -5.51 -7.40
C LYS A 16 1.98 -4.94 -8.22
N THR A 17 1.84 -3.72 -8.73
CA THR A 17 2.90 -3.02 -9.46
C THR A 17 4.12 -2.78 -8.57
N VAL A 18 3.89 -2.44 -7.29
CA VAL A 18 4.98 -2.23 -6.32
C VAL A 18 5.78 -3.52 -6.11
N THR A 19 5.11 -4.65 -5.87
CA THR A 19 5.78 -5.94 -5.65
C THR A 19 6.48 -6.49 -6.90
N GLU A 20 5.97 -6.21 -8.09
CA GLU A 20 6.56 -6.70 -9.35
C GLU A 20 7.78 -5.88 -9.81
N MET A 21 7.83 -4.58 -9.49
CA MET A 21 8.82 -3.65 -10.05
C MET A 21 9.86 -3.14 -9.04
N ALA A 22 9.60 -3.23 -7.74
CA ALA A 22 10.49 -2.71 -6.70
C ALA A 22 11.02 -3.83 -5.80
N THR A 23 12.23 -3.64 -5.29
CA THR A 23 12.87 -4.58 -4.34
C THR A 23 12.67 -4.17 -2.88
N LYS A 24 12.40 -2.88 -2.65
CA LYS A 24 12.07 -2.31 -1.34
C LYS A 24 10.91 -1.33 -1.49
N CYS A 25 10.06 -1.25 -0.48
CA CYS A 25 9.01 -0.24 -0.44
C CYS A 25 8.93 0.46 0.92
N LEU A 26 8.40 1.68 0.85
CA LEU A 26 8.09 2.56 1.96
C LEU A 26 6.57 2.70 2.01
N TRP A 27 5.95 2.30 3.11
CA TRP A 27 4.55 2.56 3.38
C TRP A 27 4.44 3.84 4.22
N LEU A 28 3.71 4.81 3.68
CA LEU A 28 3.34 6.05 4.35
C LEU A 28 1.84 6.07 4.63
N ASP A 29 1.47 6.54 5.81
CA ASP A 29 0.09 6.82 6.20
C ASP A 29 0.00 8.20 6.86
N HIS A 30 -0.83 9.09 6.32
CA HIS A 30 -0.99 10.48 6.81
C HIS A 30 0.33 11.27 7.07
N GLY A 31 1.40 10.96 6.33
CA GLY A 31 2.71 11.59 6.49
C GLY A 31 3.65 10.90 7.48
N GLU A 32 3.19 9.83 8.14
CA GLU A 32 3.99 8.99 9.01
C GLU A 32 4.50 7.74 8.28
N MET A 33 5.72 7.31 8.63
CA MET A 33 6.31 6.09 8.08
C MET A 33 5.86 4.88 8.89
N MET A 34 5.04 4.04 8.27
CA MET A 34 4.47 2.85 8.91
C MET A 34 5.36 1.62 8.71
N GLY A 35 6.11 1.57 7.61
CA GLY A 35 7.02 0.47 7.32
C GLY A 35 7.99 0.77 6.18
N LEU A 36 9.20 0.22 6.28
CA LEU A 36 10.24 0.30 5.25
C LEU A 36 10.99 -1.02 5.20
N GLY A 37 11.03 -1.68 4.05
CA GLY A 37 11.62 -3.01 3.96
C GLY A 37 11.44 -3.68 2.61
N ASN A 38 11.45 -5.01 2.60
CA ASN A 38 11.10 -5.81 1.43
C ASN A 38 9.66 -5.48 1.01
N CYS A 39 9.43 -5.37 -0.30
CA CYS A 39 8.10 -5.08 -0.84
C CYS A 39 7.02 -6.05 -0.36
N ASP A 40 7.30 -7.35 -0.36
CA ASP A 40 6.29 -8.36 -0.04
C ASP A 40 5.89 -8.28 1.43
N GLU A 41 6.86 -8.13 2.34
CA GLU A 41 6.66 -8.03 3.79
C GLU A 41 5.85 -6.77 4.16
N VAL A 42 6.23 -5.62 3.60
CA VAL A 42 5.56 -4.34 3.91
C VAL A 42 4.16 -4.30 3.28
N VAL A 43 3.97 -4.87 2.09
CA VAL A 43 2.65 -4.96 1.45
C VAL A 43 1.73 -5.94 2.19
N GLU A 44 2.26 -7.00 2.79
CA GLU A 44 1.51 -7.89 3.67
C GLU A 44 1.05 -7.15 4.94
N ALA A 45 1.97 -6.46 5.63
CA ALA A 45 1.64 -5.64 6.81
C ALA A 45 0.60 -4.54 6.49
N TYR A 46 0.73 -3.88 5.33
CA TYR A 46 -0.27 -2.95 4.82
C TYR A 46 -1.64 -3.64 4.68
N LYS A 47 -1.72 -4.79 4.01
CA LYS A 47 -3.01 -5.48 3.82
C LYS A 47 -3.65 -5.89 5.14
N GLU A 48 -2.85 -6.24 6.15
CA GLU A 48 -3.32 -6.58 7.48
C GLU A 48 -3.89 -5.37 8.23
N SER A 49 -3.26 -4.19 8.15
CA SER A 49 -3.78 -2.97 8.80
C SER A 49 -5.19 -2.62 8.31
N PHE A 50 -5.44 -2.69 7.00
CA PHE A 50 -6.78 -2.46 6.41
C PHE A 50 -7.81 -3.50 6.83
N LYS A 51 -7.40 -4.74 7.12
CA LYS A 51 -8.32 -5.77 7.64
C LYS A 51 -8.70 -5.47 9.09
N LEU A 52 -7.74 -5.02 9.89
CA LEU A 52 -7.95 -4.66 11.30
C LEU A 52 -8.86 -3.44 11.47
N GLU A 53 -8.76 -2.46 10.57
CA GLU A 53 -9.72 -1.34 10.51
C GLU A 53 -11.16 -1.84 10.28
N LYS A 54 -11.34 -2.79 9.34
CA LYS A 54 -12.66 -3.35 9.03
C LYS A 54 -13.21 -4.26 10.12
N SER A 55 -12.37 -4.97 10.88
CA SER A 55 -12.83 -5.83 11.97
C SER A 55 -13.26 -5.05 13.22
N THR A 56 -12.76 -3.83 13.42
CA THR A 56 -13.14 -2.98 14.57
C THR A 56 -14.51 -2.32 14.38
N ILE A 57 -14.99 -2.21 13.13
CA ILE A 57 -16.29 -1.62 12.76
C ILE A 57 -17.34 -2.70 12.41
N ALA A 58 -17.04 -3.98 12.66
CA ALA A 58 -17.98 -5.09 12.41
C ALA A 58 -19.11 -5.18 13.46
N ASN A 59 -19.75 -4.05 13.78
CA ASN A 59 -21.04 -4.05 14.47
C ASN A 59 -22.05 -2.98 13.99
N GLU A 60 -21.77 -2.20 12.95
CA GLU A 60 -22.79 -1.36 12.31
C GLU A 60 -22.69 -1.41 10.77
N GLU A 61 -23.85 -1.27 10.13
CA GLU A 61 -24.21 -1.71 8.78
C GLU A 61 -23.20 -1.38 7.66
N ILE A 62 -22.97 -2.40 6.84
CA ILE A 62 -22.12 -2.39 5.65
C ILE A 62 -22.77 -1.50 4.57
N TRP A 63 -22.30 -0.27 4.42
CA TRP A 63 -22.45 0.52 3.18
C TRP A 63 -21.26 0.24 2.26
N VAL A 64 -21.29 -0.90 1.56
CA VAL A 64 -20.32 -1.19 0.50
C VAL A 64 -21.08 -1.34 -0.81
N SER A 65 -21.49 -0.21 -1.42
CA SER A 65 -21.57 -0.06 -2.89
C SER A 65 -22.23 1.25 -3.34
N GLU A 66 -21.57 2.42 -3.28
CA GLU A 66 -21.90 3.50 -4.25
C GLU A 66 -20.96 4.74 -4.32
N SER A 67 -19.85 4.81 -3.58
CA SER A 67 -19.03 6.04 -3.60
C SER A 67 -18.00 6.17 -4.74
N LEU A 68 -17.85 5.17 -5.63
CA LEU A 68 -16.88 5.22 -6.74
C LEU A 68 -17.51 5.37 -8.14
N LEU A 69 -18.84 5.49 -8.25
CA LEU A 69 -19.48 5.85 -9.52
C LEU A 69 -19.61 7.37 -9.75
N ASN A 70 -19.22 8.20 -8.78
CA ASN A 70 -19.29 9.67 -8.92
C ASN A 70 -17.94 10.35 -9.25
N TYR A 71 -16.98 9.58 -9.74
CA TYR A 71 -15.69 10.09 -10.23
C TYR A 71 -15.40 9.66 -11.68
N LEU A 72 -16.47 9.48 -12.48
CA LEU A 72 -16.44 9.50 -13.95
C LEU A 72 -17.59 10.36 -14.47
#